data_AF-A0A8T5AT73-F1
#
_entry.id   AF-A0A8T5AT73-F1
#
_cell.length_a   1.000
_cell.length_b   1.000
_cell.length_c   1.000
_cell.angle_alpha   90.00
_cell.angle_beta   90.00
_cell.angle_gamma   90.00
#
_symmetry.space_group_name_H-M   'P 1'
#
loop_
_entity.id
_entity.type
_entity.pdbx_description
1 polymer ?
#
loop_
_entity_poly.entity_id
_entity_poly.type
_entity_poly.pdbx_seq_one_letter_code
_entity_poly.pdbx_strand_id
1 'polypeptide(L)' 'MTSQEVPYWRYEEAYKAIHSALSGLMAPPAGKRITRLTFKWNADGTVQTLKAFMGDELLFTLTFSWNLDGTLREVTRT' A
#
# COMPACT_ATOMS: atom_id res chain seq x y z
N MET A 1 2.57 -19.45 -9.03
CA MET A 1 2.05 -18.15 -8.57
C MET A 1 1.33 -18.40 -7.25
N THR A 2 1.90 -17.98 -6.13
CA THR A 2 1.41 -18.32 -4.80
C THR A 2 0.52 -17.20 -4.29
N SER A 3 -0.78 -17.45 -4.17
CA SER A 3 -1.70 -16.60 -3.40
C SER A 3 -1.38 -16.78 -1.92
N GLN A 4 -1.14 -15.69 -1.19
CA GLN A 4 -0.78 -15.74 0.23
C GLN A 4 -1.92 -15.14 1.06
N GLU A 5 -2.51 -15.94 1.94
CA GLU A 5 -3.48 -15.51 2.93
C GLU A 5 -2.74 -14.81 4.08
N VAL A 6 -3.09 -13.56 4.35
CA VAL A 6 -2.47 -12.74 5.41
C VAL A 6 -3.36 -12.76 6.66
N PRO A 7 -2.82 -13.09 7.84
CA PRO A 7 -3.59 -13.07 9.10
C PRO A 7 -4.16 -11.68 9.39
N TYR A 8 -5.43 -11.62 9.80
CA TYR A 8 -6.19 -10.37 10.03
C TYR A 8 -5.50 -9.39 11.01
N TRP A 9 -4.75 -9.88 11.99
CA TRP A 9 -4.03 -9.00 12.94
C TRP A 9 -2.86 -8.23 12.29
N ARG A 10 -2.20 -8.80 11.27
CA ARG A 10 -1.20 -8.07 10.46
C ARG A 10 -1.86 -7.06 9.52
N TYR A 11 -3.14 -7.29 9.18
CA TYR A 11 -3.94 -6.39 8.36
C TYR A 11 -4.26 -5.09 9.11
N GLU A 12 -4.61 -5.16 10.40
CA GLU A 12 -4.88 -3.97 11.23
C GLU A 12 -3.65 -3.09 11.46
N GLU A 13 -2.47 -3.67 11.70
CA GLU A 13 -1.23 -2.93 11.93
C GLU A 13 -0.73 -2.26 10.66
N ALA A 14 -0.79 -2.98 9.53
CA ALA A 14 -0.55 -2.40 8.22
C ALA A 14 -1.56 -1.26 7.94
N TYR A 15 -2.85 -1.48 8.22
CA TYR A 15 -3.90 -0.47 8.00
C TYR A 15 -3.69 0.77 8.88
N LYS A 16 -3.31 0.64 10.15
CA LYS A 16 -3.04 1.79 11.04
C LYS A 16 -1.82 2.60 10.61
N ALA A 17 -0.72 1.94 10.22
CA ALA A 17 0.47 2.61 9.70
C ALA A 17 0.20 3.33 8.36
N ILE A 18 -0.67 2.75 7.53
CA ILE A 18 -1.14 3.27 6.24
C ILE A 18 -2.10 4.45 6.44
N HIS A 19 -3.07 4.35 7.34
CA HIS A 19 -4.22 5.27 7.39
C HIS A 19 -3.85 6.73 7.70
N SER A 20 -2.88 6.97 8.60
CA SER A 20 -2.51 8.34 8.96
C SER A 20 -1.56 9.00 7.95
N ALA A 21 -0.70 8.24 7.29
CA ALA A 21 0.27 8.77 6.32
C ALA A 21 -0.32 8.92 4.90
N LEU A 22 -1.39 8.17 4.59
CA LEU A 22 -1.84 7.99 3.22
C LEU A 22 -3.13 8.71 2.85
N SER A 23 -3.84 9.37 3.76
CA SER A 23 -5.10 10.04 3.42
C SER A 23 -4.93 11.05 2.27
N GLY A 24 -3.81 11.77 2.23
CA GLY A 24 -3.44 12.65 1.11
C GLY A 24 -2.86 11.92 -0.10
N LEU A 25 -2.05 10.87 0.11
CA LEU A 25 -1.38 10.14 -0.98
C LEU A 25 -2.31 9.18 -1.73
N MET A 26 -3.38 8.72 -1.10
CA MET A 26 -4.38 7.84 -1.70
C MET A 26 -5.50 8.57 -2.44
N ALA A 27 -5.46 9.90 -2.51
CA ALA A 27 -6.39 10.65 -3.33
C ALA A 27 -6.23 10.26 -4.82
N PRO A 28 -7.27 9.69 -5.47
CA PRO A 28 -7.21 9.45 -6.89
C PRO A 28 -7.12 10.78 -7.65
N PRO A 29 -6.55 10.79 -8.86
CA PRO A 29 -6.60 11.96 -9.73
C PRO A 29 -8.04 12.45 -9.95
N ALA A 30 -8.22 13.75 -10.20
CA ALA A 30 -9.55 14.34 -10.39
C ALA A 30 -10.37 13.58 -11.44
N GLY A 31 -11.62 13.25 -11.10
CA GLY A 31 -12.53 12.50 -11.97
C GLY A 31 -12.28 10.98 -12.02
N LYS A 32 -11.26 10.46 -11.32
CA LYS A 32 -10.99 9.01 -11.23
C LYS A 32 -11.38 8.46 -9.87
N ARG A 33 -11.64 7.15 -9.83
CA ARG A 33 -11.92 6.41 -8.59
C ARG A 33 -11.07 5.15 -8.52
N ILE A 34 -10.61 4.81 -7.32
CA ILE A 34 -9.92 3.56 -7.07
C ILE A 34 -10.96 2.45 -7.05
N THR A 35 -10.83 1.45 -7.92
CA THR A 35 -11.68 0.26 -7.95
C THR A 35 -10.96 -0.99 -7.48
N ARG A 36 -9.62 -0.97 -7.45
CA ARG A 36 -8.80 -2.12 -7.05
C ARG A 36 -7.46 -1.65 -6.49
N LEU A 37 -6.98 -2.38 -5.49
CA LEU A 37 -5.66 -2.23 -4.90
C LEU A 37 -4.89 -3.54 -5.05
N THR A 38 -3.60 -3.45 -5.36
CA THR A 38 -2.68 -4.60 -5.36
C THR A 38 -1.52 -4.30 -4.44
N PHE A 39 -1.20 -5.25 -3.56
CA PHE A 39 -0.10 -5.13 -2.62
C PHE A 39 1.04 -6.06 -3.02
N LYS A 40 2.27 -5.59 -2.81
CA LYS A 40 3.47 -6.42 -2.79
C LYS A 40 4.10 -6.27 -1.42
N TRP A 41 4.55 -7.37 -0.85
CA TRP A 41 5.12 -7.43 0.49
C TRP A 41 6.62 -7.76 0.41
N ASN A 42 7.38 -7.24 1.37
CA ASN A 42 8.74 -7.66 1.65
C ASN A 42 8.73 -9.03 2.37
N ALA A 43 9.89 -9.69 2.44
CA ALA A 43 10.01 -11.00 3.09
C ALA A 43 9.72 -10.96 4.61
N ASP A 44 9.95 -9.81 5.24
CA ASP A 44 9.65 -9.56 6.65
C ASP A 44 8.15 -9.31 6.94
N GLY A 45 7.32 -9.25 5.88
CA GLY A 45 5.89 -9.00 5.99
C GLY A 45 5.49 -7.53 6.02
N THR A 46 6.43 -6.59 5.85
CA THR A 46 6.11 -5.17 5.63
C THR A 46 5.64 -4.92 4.18
N VAL A 47 4.82 -3.90 3.95
CA VAL A 47 4.36 -3.57 2.58
C VAL A 47 5.52 -3.01 1.79
N GLN A 48 5.82 -3.55 0.61
CA GLN A 48 6.79 -2.98 -0.32
C GLN A 48 6.15 -1.94 -1.23
N THR A 49 5.03 -2.32 -1.88
CA THR A 49 4.31 -1.43 -2.79
C THR A 49 2.80 -1.61 -2.70
N LEU A 50 2.05 -0.52 -2.88
CA LEU A 50 0.61 -0.51 -3.11
C LEU A 50 0.35 0.12 -4.48
N LYS A 51 -0.35 -0.59 -5.36
CA LYS A 51 -0.79 -0.08 -6.66
C LYS A 51 -2.28 0.14 -6.65
N ALA A 52 -2.73 1.34 -7.03
CA ALA A 52 -4.13 1.68 -7.11
C ALA A 52 -4.59 1.74 -8.57
N PHE A 53 -5.75 1.15 -8.87
CA PHE A 53 -6.26 1.03 -10.22
C PHE A 53 -7.70 1.54 -10.36
N MET A 54 -8.07 1.95 -11.57
CA MET A 54 -9.45 2.12 -12.02
C MET A 54 -9.71 1.14 -13.18
N GLY A 55 -10.44 0.06 -12.91
CA GLY A 55 -10.48 -1.10 -13.80
C GLY A 55 -9.08 -1.70 -13.99
N ASP A 56 -8.59 -1.62 -15.23
CA ASP A 56 -7.25 -2.07 -15.63
C ASP A 56 -6.22 -0.92 -15.68
N GLU A 57 -6.65 0.33 -15.53
CA GLU A 57 -5.76 1.48 -15.52
C GLU A 57 -5.05 1.62 -14.17
N LEU A 58 -3.72 1.68 -14.18
CA LEU A 58 -2.93 2.07 -12.99
C LEU A 58 -3.04 3.56 -12.76
N LEU A 59 -3.59 3.96 -11.60
CA LEU A 59 -3.74 5.36 -11.20
C LEU A 59 -2.46 5.91 -10.56
N PHE A 60 -1.84 5.13 -9.68
CA PHE A 60 -0.59 5.45 -9.01
C PHE A 60 -0.04 4.23 -8.28
N THR A 61 1.25 4.30 -7.96
CA THR A 61 1.95 3.37 -7.08
C THR A 61 2.48 4.12 -5.86
N LEU A 62 2.31 3.53 -4.69
CA LEU A 62 2.96 3.93 -3.46
C LEU A 62 4.09 2.93 -3.18
N THR A 63 5.28 3.45 -2.94
CA THR A 63 6.46 2.67 -2.53
C THR A 63 6.76 3.02 -1.09
N PHE A 64 6.93 1.99 -0.25
CA PHE A 64 7.16 2.14 1.17
C PHE A 64 8.59 1.76 1.50
N SER A 65 9.27 2.67 2.17
CA SER A 65 10.62 2.46 2.70
C SER A 65 10.52 2.31 4.21
N TRP A 66 11.14 1.27 4.74
CA TRP A 66 11.12 0.94 6.17
C TRP A 66 12.51 1.09 6.77
N ASN A 67 12.54 1.42 8.05
CA ASN A 67 13.74 1.35 8.87
C ASN A 67 14.01 -0.10 9.29
N LEU A 68 15.22 -0.37 9.78
CA LEU A 68 15.63 -1.70 10.27
C LEU A 68 14.83 -2.17 11.50
N ASP A 69 14.28 -1.24 12.27
CA ASP A 69 13.43 -1.52 13.42
C ASP A 69 11.95 -1.82 13.05
N GLY A 70 11.64 -1.85 11.75
CA GLY A 70 10.29 -2.11 11.25
C GLY A 70 9.37 -0.88 11.23
N THR A 71 9.86 0.30 11.61
CA THR A 71 9.09 1.54 11.52
C THR A 71 9.06 2.08 10.08
N LEU A 72 7.94 2.70 9.69
CA LEU A 72 7.81 3.30 8.37
C LEU A 72 8.68 4.55 8.28
N ARG A 73 9.60 4.59 7.31
CA ARG A 73 10.52 5.71 7.10
C ARG A 73 9.94 6.73 6.12
N GLU A 74 9.44 6.25 4.99
CA GLU A 74 8.99 7.11 3.90
C GLU A 74 7.95 6.40 3.03
N VAL A 75 7.03 7.18 2.47
CA VAL A 75 6.16 6.73 1.38
C VAL A 75 6.30 7.68 0.20
N THR A 76 6.63 7.13 -0.96
CA THR A 76 6.73 7.89 -2.21
C THR A 76 5.61 7.48 -3.16
N ARG A 77 4.98 8.45 -3.82
CA ARG A 77 3.96 8.23 -4.85
C ARG A 77 4.51 8.49 -6.24
N THR A 78 4.23 7.59 -7.17
CA THR A 78 4.54 7.69 -8.61
C THR A 78 3.31 7.37 -9.45
#